data_AF-A0A0J6SMK8-F1
#
_entry.id   AF-A0A0J6SMK8-F1
#
_cell.length_a   1.000
_cell.length_b   1.000
_cell.length_c   1.000
_cell.angle_alpha   90.00
_cell.angle_beta   90.00
_cell.angle_gamma   90.00
#
_symmetry.space_group_name_H-M   'P 1'
#
loop_
_entity.id
_entity.type
_entity.pdbx_description
1 polymer ?
#
loop_
_entity_poly.entity_id
_entity_poly.type
_entity_poly.pdbx_seq_one_letter_code
_entity_poly.pdbx_strand_id
1 'polypeptide(L)'
;MGPGFRGRLAALAALASVTACAGSPDAEQARICRRALPTLVPSGARVTVLREAAGPQERSIRIDFSQEREGRSPLPRYAVCQFSGLNRTDLSGLTSDRGPVGGAALYLLKHYYLDTPDAAVAEPGAG
;
A
#
# COMPACT_ATOMS: atom_id res chain seq x y z
N MET A 1 20.72 -6.83 54.01
CA MET A 1 19.99 -7.40 52.85
C MET A 1 20.19 -6.49 51.64
N GLY A 2 21.09 -6.89 50.73
CA GLY A 2 21.43 -6.17 49.51
C GLY A 2 20.50 -6.49 48.32
N PRO A 3 20.72 -5.88 47.16
CA PRO A 3 19.71 -5.10 46.45
C PRO A 3 19.15 -5.84 45.22
N GLY A 4 18.03 -6.54 45.37
CA GLY A 4 17.48 -7.40 44.29
C GLY A 4 16.50 -6.75 43.31
N PHE A 5 16.01 -5.53 43.57
CA PHE A 5 14.86 -4.98 42.83
C PHE A 5 15.23 -3.95 41.73
N ARG A 6 16.40 -3.31 41.82
CA ARG A 6 16.80 -2.26 40.86
C ARG A 6 17.26 -2.80 39.51
N GLY A 7 17.77 -4.03 39.46
CA GLY A 7 18.25 -4.66 38.22
C GLY A 7 17.13 -5.14 37.28
N ARG A 8 15.95 -5.46 37.82
CA ARG A 8 14.83 -6.01 37.00
C ARG A 8 14.05 -4.94 36.25
N LEU A 9 13.98 -3.72 36.76
CA LEU A 9 13.29 -2.60 36.11
C LEU A 9 14.11 -2.00 34.94
N ALA A 10 15.44 -2.04 35.02
CA ALA A 10 16.30 -1.57 33.94
C ALA A 10 16.26 -2.48 32.69
N ALA A 11 16.01 -3.78 32.87
CA ALA A 11 15.94 -4.73 31.76
C ALA A 11 14.64 -4.66 30.94
N LEU A 12 13.53 -4.19 31.53
CA LEU A 12 12.25 -4.03 30.83
C LEU A 12 12.15 -2.74 30.00
N ALA A 13 12.93 -1.71 30.33
CA ALA A 13 12.95 -0.44 29.58
C ALA A 13 13.76 -0.52 28.26
N ALA A 14 14.65 -1.51 28.11
CA ALA A 14 15.51 -1.64 26.94
C ALA A 14 14.83 -2.30 25.71
N LEU A 15 13.61 -2.84 25.86
CA LEU A 15 12.87 -3.53 24.79
C LEU A 15 11.83 -2.64 24.07
N ALA A 16 11.70 -1.36 24.44
CA ALA A 16 10.62 -0.49 23.97
C ALA A 16 10.99 0.44 22.79
N SER A 17 12.23 0.43 22.30
CA SER A 17 12.73 1.45 21.37
C SER A 17 13.14 0.91 20.00
N VAL A 18 12.36 0.01 19.42
CA VAL A 18 12.33 -0.20 17.97
C VAL A 18 10.99 0.30 17.44
N THR A 19 10.72 1.59 17.64
CA THR A 19 9.77 2.29 16.77
C THR A 19 10.46 2.35 15.41
N ALA A 20 10.17 1.37 14.55
CA ALA A 20 10.61 1.41 13.17
C ALA A 20 10.25 2.80 12.62
N CYS A 21 11.26 3.60 12.29
CA CYS A 21 11.11 4.75 11.43
C CYS A 21 10.68 4.20 10.08
N ALA A 22 9.38 3.89 9.95
CA ALA A 22 8.77 3.61 8.68
C ALA A 22 8.91 4.91 7.89
N GLY A 23 9.97 4.99 7.09
CA GLY A 23 10.19 6.14 6.21
C GLY A 23 8.92 6.41 5.40
N SER A 24 8.71 7.67 5.06
CA SER A 24 7.58 8.04 4.19
C SER A 24 7.62 7.16 2.94
N PRO A 25 6.47 6.61 2.51
CA PRO A 25 6.41 5.83 1.28
C PRO A 25 6.96 6.64 0.10
N ASP A 26 7.62 5.96 -0.83
CA ASP A 26 8.13 6.59 -2.04
C ASP A 26 6.97 7.18 -2.85
N ALA A 27 6.96 8.50 -3.03
CA ALA A 27 5.82 9.21 -3.63
C ALA A 27 5.54 8.78 -5.09
N GLU A 28 6.57 8.37 -5.82
CA GLU A 28 6.44 7.89 -7.19
C GLU A 28 5.78 6.51 -7.23
N GLN A 29 6.27 5.60 -6.37
CA GLN A 29 5.68 4.27 -6.20
C GLN A 29 4.24 4.36 -5.69
N ALA A 30 3.97 5.27 -4.76
CA ALA A 30 2.63 5.50 -4.24
C ALA A 30 1.70 6.00 -5.35
N ARG A 31 2.15 6.91 -6.20
CA ARG A 31 1.38 7.37 -7.37
C ARG A 31 1.01 6.22 -8.32
N ILE A 32 1.99 5.40 -8.68
CA ILE A 32 1.76 4.23 -9.55
C ILE A 32 0.77 3.26 -8.89
N CYS A 33 0.89 3.07 -7.58
CA CYS A 33 -0.01 2.20 -6.82
C CYS A 33 -1.44 2.76 -6.79
N ARG A 34 -1.62 4.08 -6.62
CA ARG A 34 -2.93 4.75 -6.71
C ARG A 34 -3.59 4.56 -8.06
N ARG A 35 -2.83 4.70 -9.16
CA ARG A 35 -3.35 4.47 -10.52
C ARG A 35 -3.90 3.07 -10.73
N ALA A 36 -3.36 2.07 -10.04
CA ALA A 36 -3.84 0.69 -10.13
C ALA A 36 -5.15 0.45 -9.35
N LEU A 37 -5.52 1.29 -8.38
CA LEU A 37 -6.69 1.02 -7.52
C LEU A 37 -8.02 0.93 -8.27
N PRO A 38 -8.33 1.80 -9.27
CA PRO A 38 -9.58 1.70 -10.03
C PRO A 38 -9.76 0.34 -10.73
N THR A 39 -8.66 -0.34 -11.10
CA THR A 39 -8.75 -1.67 -11.75
C THR A 39 -9.05 -2.79 -10.75
N LEU A 40 -8.92 -2.51 -9.45
CA LEU A 40 -9.21 -3.45 -8.36
C LEU A 40 -10.65 -3.35 -7.85
N VAL A 41 -11.45 -2.43 -8.38
CA VAL A 41 -12.86 -2.26 -7.99
C VAL A 41 -13.76 -2.44 -9.21
N PRO A 42 -15.02 -2.87 -9.04
CA PRO A 42 -15.96 -2.92 -10.14
C PRO A 42 -16.21 -1.56 -10.78
N SER A 43 -16.45 -1.57 -12.09
CA SER A 43 -16.71 -0.37 -12.88
C SER A 43 -17.80 0.51 -12.26
N GLY A 44 -17.57 1.82 -12.27
CA GLY A 44 -18.47 2.81 -11.65
C GLY A 44 -18.32 2.96 -10.14
N ALA A 45 -17.49 2.15 -9.47
CA ALA A 45 -17.12 2.41 -8.09
C ALA A 45 -16.10 3.57 -8.01
N ARG A 46 -16.28 4.46 -7.02
CA ARG A 46 -15.30 5.49 -6.69
C ARG A 46 -14.31 4.94 -5.66
N VAL A 47 -13.06 5.36 -5.78
CA VAL A 47 -11.99 5.04 -4.84
C VAL A 47 -11.56 6.32 -4.14
N THR A 48 -11.54 6.31 -2.80
CA THR A 48 -10.96 7.38 -1.99
C THR A 48 -9.81 6.80 -1.17
N VAL A 49 -8.60 7.35 -1.32
CA VAL A 49 -7.44 6.90 -0.54
C VAL A 49 -7.62 7.35 0.90
N LEU A 50 -7.41 6.42 1.83
CA LEU A 50 -7.51 6.68 3.27
C LEU A 50 -6.13 6.76 3.92
N ARG A 51 -5.17 5.96 3.42
CA ARG A 51 -3.81 5.92 3.97
C ARG A 51 -2.84 5.33 2.96
N GLU A 52 -1.65 5.94 2.88
CA GLU A 52 -0.49 5.40 2.18
C GLU A 52 0.61 5.05 3.18
N ALA A 53 1.24 3.89 3.00
CA ALA A 53 2.35 3.47 3.85
C ALA A 53 3.30 2.53 3.11
N ALA A 54 4.49 2.33 3.70
CA ALA A 54 5.33 1.21 3.34
C ALA A 54 4.54 -0.10 3.49
N GLY A 55 4.64 -0.96 2.48
CA GLY A 55 4.04 -2.27 2.50
C GLY A 55 4.88 -3.29 3.29
N PRO A 56 4.34 -4.49 3.50
CA PRO A 56 4.97 -5.54 4.31
C PRO A 56 6.20 -6.18 3.64
N GLN A 57 6.43 -5.95 2.34
CA GLN A 57 7.62 -6.41 1.63
C GLN A 57 8.58 -5.24 1.39
N GLU A 58 9.85 -5.54 1.14
CA GLU A 58 10.76 -4.54 0.60
C GLU A 58 10.21 -3.93 -0.70
N ARG A 59 10.42 -2.63 -0.89
CA ARG A 59 10.00 -1.89 -2.09
C ARG A 59 8.52 -2.11 -2.40
N SER A 60 7.69 -2.08 -1.37
CA SER A 60 6.25 -2.18 -1.54
C SER A 60 5.53 -1.00 -0.91
N ILE A 61 4.39 -0.65 -1.49
CA ILE A 61 3.47 0.37 -1.00
C ILE A 61 2.17 -0.33 -0.64
N ARG A 62 1.68 -0.08 0.58
CA ARG A 62 0.33 -0.42 0.99
C ARG A 62 -0.54 0.81 0.90
N ILE A 63 -1.69 0.69 0.24
CA ILE A 63 -2.74 1.69 0.23
C ILE A 63 -3.99 1.10 0.86
N ASP A 64 -4.50 1.73 1.91
CA ASP A 64 -5.84 1.49 2.41
C ASP A 64 -6.78 2.53 1.77
N PHE A 65 -7.93 2.09 1.26
CA PHE A 65 -8.86 2.94 0.51
C PHE A 65 -10.31 2.57 0.78
N SER A 66 -11.24 3.51 0.57
CA SER A 66 -12.67 3.21 0.53
C SER A 66 -13.09 2.90 -0.91
N GLN A 67 -13.91 1.85 -1.06
CA GLN A 67 -14.67 1.59 -2.27
C GLN A 67 -16.10 2.10 -2.06
N GLU A 68 -16.48 3.10 -2.84
CA GLU A 68 -17.79 3.74 -2.77
C GLU A 68 -18.64 3.33 -3.98
N ARG A 69 -19.91 3.00 -3.73
CA ARG A 69 -20.91 2.75 -4.77
C ARG A 69 -22.22 3.39 -4.40
N GLU A 70 -22.95 3.86 -5.40
CA GLU A 70 -24.26 4.45 -5.20
C GLU A 70 -25.20 3.48 -4.46
N GLY A 71 -25.90 4.00 -3.45
CA GLY A 71 -26.84 3.23 -2.62
C GLY A 71 -26.21 2.18 -1.70
N ARG A 72 -24.87 2.16 -1.52
CA ARG A 72 -24.18 1.25 -0.59
C ARG A 72 -23.25 1.99 0.34
N SER A 73 -23.11 1.48 1.56
CA SER A 73 -22.11 1.98 2.51
C SER A 73 -20.69 1.84 1.94
N PRO A 74 -19.81 2.83 2.15
CA PRO A 74 -18.40 2.73 1.77
C PRO A 74 -17.76 1.48 2.39
N LEU A 75 -17.00 0.76 1.58
CA LEU A 75 -16.37 -0.49 1.99
C LEU A 75 -14.85 -0.29 2.07
N PRO A 76 -14.23 -0.39 3.25
CA PRO A 76 -12.77 -0.33 3.36
C PRO A 76 -12.12 -1.52 2.66
N ARG A 77 -11.02 -1.23 1.95
CA ARG A 77 -10.22 -2.17 1.15
C ARG A 77 -8.74 -1.85 1.34
N TYR A 78 -7.87 -2.74 0.86
CA TYR A 78 -6.46 -2.44 0.74
C TYR A 78 -5.87 -3.03 -0.54
N ALA A 79 -4.76 -2.43 -0.98
CA ALA A 79 -3.89 -2.96 -2.00
C ALA A 79 -2.43 -2.88 -1.55
N VAL A 80 -1.62 -3.84 -1.97
CA VAL A 80 -0.16 -3.85 -1.80
C VAL A 80 0.48 -3.96 -3.18
N CYS A 81 1.16 -2.91 -3.58
CA CYS A 81 1.94 -2.83 -4.81
C CYS A 81 3.40 -3.14 -4.48
N GLN A 82 4.01 -4.10 -5.18
CA GLN A 82 5.41 -4.47 -5.02
C GLN A 82 6.17 -3.99 -6.25
N PHE A 83 7.38 -3.47 -6.05
CA PHE A 83 8.20 -2.89 -7.10
C PHE A 83 9.51 -3.66 -7.28
N SER A 84 9.92 -3.81 -8.53
CA SER A 84 11.14 -4.50 -8.92
C SER A 84 12.38 -3.87 -8.28
N GLY A 85 13.37 -4.70 -7.94
CA GLY A 85 14.70 -4.24 -7.49
C GLY A 85 15.47 -3.51 -8.58
N LEU A 86 15.23 -3.85 -9.85
CA LEU A 86 15.98 -3.37 -11.01
C LEU A 86 15.50 -1.99 -11.47
N ASN A 87 14.21 -1.72 -11.39
CA ASN A 87 13.61 -0.43 -11.70
C ASN A 87 12.63 -0.03 -10.58
N ARG A 88 12.88 1.14 -9.99
CA ARG A 88 12.12 1.69 -8.84
C ARG A 88 10.63 1.84 -9.13
N THR A 89 10.24 2.11 -10.37
CA THR A 89 8.84 2.34 -10.76
C THR A 89 8.19 1.13 -11.43
N ASP A 90 8.95 0.06 -11.66
CA ASP A 90 8.43 -1.14 -12.31
C ASP A 90 7.62 -1.98 -11.32
N LEU A 91 6.29 -1.98 -11.49
CA LEU A 91 5.37 -2.76 -10.66
C LEU A 91 5.60 -4.26 -10.92
N SER A 92 6.09 -5.01 -9.93
CA SER A 92 6.39 -6.44 -10.05
C SER A 92 5.31 -7.33 -9.44
N GLY A 93 4.44 -6.77 -8.61
CA GLY A 93 3.34 -7.50 -7.99
C GLY A 93 2.22 -6.57 -7.51
N LEU A 94 0.99 -7.08 -7.49
CA LEU A 94 -0.17 -6.36 -6.97
C LEU A 94 -1.05 -7.35 -6.21
N THR A 95 -1.28 -7.09 -4.93
CA THR A 95 -2.16 -7.90 -4.08
C THR A 95 -3.28 -7.04 -3.54
N SER A 96 -4.51 -7.56 -3.57
CA SER A 96 -5.66 -6.93 -2.94
C SER A 96 -6.19 -7.80 -1.80
N ASP A 97 -7.22 -7.32 -1.11
CA ASP A 97 -8.02 -8.12 -0.19
C ASP A 97 -8.71 -9.32 -0.86
N ARG A 98 -8.82 -9.32 -2.20
CA ARG A 98 -9.32 -10.47 -2.99
C ARG A 98 -8.21 -11.42 -3.43
N GLY A 99 -6.98 -11.20 -2.99
CA GLY A 99 -5.79 -11.99 -3.35
C GLY A 99 -4.90 -11.32 -4.39
N PRO A 100 -3.85 -12.04 -4.84
CA PRO A 100 -2.88 -11.54 -5.81
C PRO A 100 -3.48 -11.40 -7.20
N VAL A 101 -3.10 -10.34 -7.91
CA VAL A 101 -3.38 -10.16 -9.33
C VAL A 101 -2.48 -11.11 -10.12
N GLY A 102 -3.09 -11.93 -10.98
CA GLY A 102 -2.35 -12.89 -11.81
C GLY A 102 -1.39 -12.22 -12.78
N GLY A 103 -0.28 -12.90 -13.11
CA GLY A 103 0.81 -12.34 -13.91
C GLY A 103 0.39 -11.77 -15.28
N ALA A 104 -0.58 -12.40 -15.96
CA ALA A 104 -1.10 -11.89 -17.23
C ALA A 104 -1.86 -10.57 -17.06
N ALA A 105 -2.73 -10.47 -16.06
CA ALA A 105 -3.46 -9.25 -15.75
C ALA A 105 -2.51 -8.13 -15.30
N LEU A 106 -1.48 -8.46 -14.51
CA LEU A 106 -0.45 -7.52 -14.11
C LEU A 106 0.37 -7.03 -15.32
N TYR A 107 0.73 -7.91 -16.24
CA TYR A 107 1.42 -7.54 -17.47
C TYR A 107 0.60 -6.54 -18.30
N LEU A 108 -0.69 -6.84 -18.49
CA LEU A 108 -1.60 -5.96 -19.22
C LEU A 108 -1.76 -4.60 -18.55
N LEU A 109 -1.95 -4.58 -17.23
CA LEU A 109 -2.04 -3.37 -16.43
C LEU A 109 -0.82 -2.46 -16.66
N LYS A 110 0.39 -3.03 -16.59
CA LYS A 110 1.64 -2.30 -16.77
C LYS A 110 1.80 -1.73 -18.16
N HIS A 111 1.62 -2.57 -19.19
CA HIS A 111 1.93 -2.18 -20.56
C HIS A 111 0.85 -1.33 -21.23
N TYR A 112 -0.41 -1.48 -20.83
CA TYR A 112 -1.54 -0.91 -21.57
C TYR A 112 -2.40 0.06 -20.77
N TYR A 113 -2.16 0.22 -19.46
CA TYR A 113 -2.99 1.08 -18.63
C TYR A 113 -2.23 2.11 -17.81
N LEU A 114 -1.22 1.74 -17.01
CA LEU A 114 -0.63 2.64 -15.98
C LEU A 114 -0.08 3.97 -16.53
N ASP A 115 0.40 3.98 -17.78
CA ASP A 115 0.98 5.14 -18.45
C ASP A 115 -0.01 5.86 -19.40
N THR A 116 -1.29 5.49 -19.35
CA THR A 116 -2.33 6.13 -20.17
C THR A 116 -2.86 7.43 -19.53
N PRO A 117 -3.37 8.38 -20.33
CA PRO A 117 -4.08 9.54 -19.82
C PRO A 117 -5.27 9.16 -18.93
N ASP A 118 -5.99 8.09 -19.29
CA ASP A 118 -7.14 7.60 -18.54
C ASP A 118 -6.74 7.16 -17.12
N ALA A 119 -5.62 6.48 -16.97
CA ALA A 119 -5.09 6.11 -15.65
C ALA A 119 -4.67 7.33 -14.82
N ALA A 120 -4.18 8.39 -15.46
CA ALA A 120 -3.85 9.64 -14.76
C ALA A 120 -5.10 10.41 -14.31
N VAL A 121 -6.16 10.42 -15.13
CA VAL A 121 -7.45 11.05 -14.78
C VAL A 121 -8.20 10.24 -13.71
N ALA A 122 -8.12 8.91 -13.78
CA ALA A 122 -8.73 8.01 -12.82
C ALA A 122 -7.93 7.87 -11.51
N GLU A 123 -6.73 8.43 -11.44
CA GLU A 123 -5.87 8.38 -10.27
C GLU A 123 -6.58 9.05 -9.07
N PRO A 124 -6.87 8.31 -7.99
CA PRO A 124 -7.31 8.92 -6.76
C PRO A 124 -6.24 9.88 -6.23
N GLY A 125 -6.65 10.99 -5.60
CA GLY A 125 -5.70 11.84 -4.87
C GLY A 125 -5.02 11.09 -3.72
N ALA A 126 -3.91 11.64 -3.22
CA ALA A 126 -3.35 11.20 -1.95
C ALA A 126 -4.35 11.47 -0.81
N GLY A 127 -4.40 10.57 0.17
CA GLY A 127 -5.26 10.67 1.36
C GLY A 127 -4.72 11.61 2.42
#